data_AF-A0A1S2DCR8-F1
#
_entry.id   AF-A0A1S2DCR8-F1
#
_cell.length_a   1.000
_cell.length_b   1.000
_cell.length_c   1.000
_cell.angle_alpha   90.00
_cell.angle_beta   90.00
_cell.angle_gamma   90.00
#
_symmetry.space_group_name_H-M   'P 1'
#
loop_
_entity.id
_entity.type
_entity.pdbx_description
1 polymer ?
#
loop_
_entity_poly.entity_id
_entity_poly.type
_entity_poly.pdbx_seq_one_letter_code
_entity_poly.pdbx_strand_id
1 'polypeptide(L)'
;MATQASLDFVQQLYVAYYGRPAESEGLQYWADRADEEGQGSIVNAFGESQEFQDSYGDLSNEELVNNLYQQLFSRDADDAGLEYYTGVLTSGEKTLSEIALTISNAAQGSDRVVLNTKVQAADYYTDNAPSYDADSAKSLLAGIDNVNTGADFDAVVGQIDDLQNVSGIAANYQAVQSAEASLELANENFTSALEDLEDSDLYSAYSSQDDDDTDAVELADVSDYLEDQQVALQTSIVTDGTDADLNQDVSDAAAAIRAVEGRFDEDGALVTKDGAAAFSASQLFTTYLNATAAVEADVEADGTTADLASNLNAAIAAYQANNASDTTLDALNTAVDAYLTTPNATNEAAFLDEAATTFSSVFSGEDDASVLADGTAGDNVENLLTTLDERNELVDDAADAQDAIEAAAGTEFAAWQDAQTAVDDREELRDNIDNAQSDLNTLQTAQDAVDTAQTNLDDAQDELGYTVDVLTTNTEAGTAGADLFVFDKENTVDSTITFGDDDAIYLGNGYTLGDAESPNDSALEAFFDADTGVLSVEKFADGSDSNVDLTLTGVTDVSLNADGVLTIA
;
A
#
# COMPACT_ATOMS: atom_id res chain seq x y z
N MET A 1 -27.97 -16.35 -21.77
CA MET A 1 -26.51 -16.23 -21.83
C MET A 1 -26.11 -16.71 -23.19
N ALA A 2 -25.49 -15.79 -23.92
CA ALA A 2 -24.97 -16.04 -25.24
C ALA A 2 -24.00 -17.22 -25.27
N THR A 3 -23.94 -17.89 -26.40
CA THR A 3 -22.95 -18.93 -26.68
C THR A 3 -21.58 -18.31 -26.90
N GLN A 4 -20.51 -19.04 -26.56
CA GLN A 4 -19.14 -18.61 -26.85
C GLN A 4 -18.94 -18.27 -28.34
N ALA A 5 -19.55 -19.07 -29.22
CA ALA A 5 -19.49 -18.81 -30.66
C ALA A 5 -20.09 -17.45 -31.07
N SER A 6 -21.10 -16.97 -30.35
CA SER A 6 -21.68 -15.64 -30.58
C SER A 6 -20.86 -14.53 -29.94
N LEU A 7 -20.23 -14.78 -28.79
CA LEU A 7 -19.25 -13.84 -28.19
C LEU A 7 -18.05 -13.64 -29.12
N ASP A 8 -17.40 -14.73 -29.55
CA ASP A 8 -16.24 -14.70 -30.46
C ASP A 8 -16.59 -13.98 -31.78
N PHE A 9 -17.78 -14.25 -32.32
CA PHE A 9 -18.27 -13.61 -33.54
C PHE A 9 -18.45 -12.09 -33.39
N VAL A 10 -19.03 -11.66 -32.26
CA VAL A 10 -19.24 -10.24 -31.98
C VAL A 10 -17.92 -9.54 -31.74
N GLN A 11 -16.99 -10.14 -30.99
CA GLN A 11 -15.66 -9.55 -30.78
C GLN A 11 -14.95 -9.36 -32.11
N GLN A 12 -14.97 -10.38 -32.98
CA GLN A 12 -14.43 -10.30 -34.33
C GLN A 12 -15.07 -9.17 -35.14
N LEU A 13 -16.36 -8.91 -34.97
CA LEU A 13 -17.06 -7.82 -35.65
C LEU A 13 -16.61 -6.44 -35.15
N TYR A 14 -16.42 -6.26 -33.84
CA TYR A 14 -15.87 -5.04 -33.25
C TYR A 14 -14.45 -4.76 -33.76
N VAL A 15 -13.57 -5.78 -33.76
CA VAL A 15 -12.21 -5.68 -34.29
C VAL A 15 -12.22 -5.35 -35.78
N ALA A 16 -13.08 -6.01 -36.56
CA ALA A 16 -13.13 -5.87 -38.01
C ALA A 16 -13.70 -4.53 -38.49
N TYR A 17 -14.62 -3.94 -37.73
CA TYR A 17 -15.43 -2.81 -38.19
C TYR A 17 -15.10 -1.50 -37.48
N TYR A 18 -14.74 -1.58 -36.20
CA TYR A 18 -14.37 -0.43 -35.39
C TYR A 18 -12.88 -0.38 -35.07
N GLY A 19 -12.14 -1.47 -35.26
CA GLY A 19 -10.72 -1.57 -34.94
C GLY A 19 -10.44 -1.60 -33.44
N ARG A 20 -11.47 -1.81 -32.60
CA ARG A 20 -11.38 -1.81 -31.14
C ARG A 20 -11.97 -3.08 -30.53
N PRO A 21 -11.60 -3.46 -29.30
CA PRO A 21 -12.29 -4.47 -28.51
C PRO A 21 -13.73 -4.07 -28.19
N ALA A 22 -14.62 -5.02 -28.02
CA ALA A 22 -15.96 -4.72 -27.52
C ALA A 22 -15.92 -4.32 -26.04
N GLU A 23 -16.79 -3.40 -25.63
CA GLU A 23 -17.09 -3.26 -24.20
C GLU A 23 -17.87 -4.48 -23.69
N SER A 24 -17.64 -4.88 -22.43
CA SER A 24 -18.23 -6.10 -21.84
C SER A 24 -19.76 -6.17 -21.98
N GLU A 25 -20.47 -5.07 -21.71
CA GLU A 25 -21.94 -5.02 -21.81
C GLU A 25 -22.43 -5.11 -23.26
N GLY A 26 -21.73 -4.43 -24.18
CA GLY A 26 -22.04 -4.45 -25.61
C GLY A 26 -21.80 -5.82 -26.22
N LEU A 27 -20.67 -6.45 -25.89
CA LEU A 27 -20.34 -7.81 -26.30
C LEU A 27 -21.47 -8.78 -25.93
N GLN A 28 -21.91 -8.76 -24.68
CA GLN A 28 -22.98 -9.63 -24.19
C GLN A 28 -24.31 -9.33 -24.90
N TYR A 29 -24.69 -8.06 -25.02
CA TYR A 29 -25.93 -7.64 -25.67
C TYR A 29 -26.01 -8.11 -27.13
N TRP A 30 -24.96 -7.87 -27.91
CA TRP A 30 -24.93 -8.25 -29.31
C TRP A 30 -24.84 -9.76 -29.49
N ALA A 31 -24.14 -10.47 -28.60
CA ALA A 31 -24.03 -11.92 -28.66
C ALA A 31 -25.36 -12.62 -28.34
N ASP A 32 -26.13 -12.12 -27.36
CA ASP A 32 -27.48 -12.64 -27.08
C ASP A 32 -28.41 -12.42 -28.30
N ARG A 33 -28.33 -11.25 -28.97
CA ARG A 33 -29.08 -11.01 -30.21
C ARG A 33 -28.62 -11.90 -31.37
N ALA A 34 -27.33 -12.17 -31.49
CA ALA A 34 -26.81 -13.06 -32.53
C ALA A 34 -27.35 -14.47 -32.38
N ASP A 35 -27.52 -14.97 -31.14
CA ASP A 35 -28.12 -16.27 -30.86
C ASP A 35 -29.64 -16.30 -31.15
N GLU A 36 -30.36 -15.23 -30.81
CA GLU A 36 -31.82 -15.15 -30.96
C GLU A 36 -32.26 -14.85 -32.40
N GLU A 37 -31.58 -13.94 -33.07
CA GLU A 37 -31.98 -13.35 -34.35
C GLU A 37 -31.10 -13.84 -35.52
N GLY A 38 -29.96 -14.45 -35.21
CA GLY A 38 -28.95 -14.94 -36.15
C GLY A 38 -27.87 -13.90 -36.44
N GLN A 39 -26.62 -14.35 -36.59
CA GLN A 39 -25.44 -13.50 -36.84
C GLN A 39 -25.62 -12.45 -37.95
N GLY A 40 -26.33 -12.79 -39.04
CA GLY A 40 -26.55 -11.86 -40.14
C GLY A 40 -27.43 -10.65 -39.80
N SER A 41 -28.29 -10.72 -38.78
CA SER A 41 -29.15 -9.59 -38.40
C SER A 41 -28.35 -8.47 -37.71
N ILE A 42 -27.33 -8.84 -36.93
CA ILE A 42 -26.53 -7.86 -36.16
C ILE A 42 -25.47 -7.15 -37.00
N VAL A 43 -24.97 -7.80 -38.08
CA VAL A 43 -23.94 -7.24 -38.97
C VAL A 43 -24.37 -5.89 -39.56
N ASN A 44 -25.63 -5.79 -40.02
CA ASN A 44 -26.12 -4.53 -40.59
C ASN A 44 -26.29 -3.43 -39.53
N ALA A 45 -26.62 -3.79 -38.29
CA ALA A 45 -26.81 -2.82 -37.21
C ALA A 45 -25.51 -2.08 -36.84
N PHE A 46 -24.36 -2.75 -36.96
CA PHE A 46 -23.04 -2.13 -36.75
C PHE A 46 -22.76 -1.04 -37.80
N GLY A 47 -23.09 -1.32 -39.07
CA GLY A 47 -22.90 -0.38 -40.17
C GLY A 47 -23.80 0.87 -40.13
N GLU A 48 -24.94 0.77 -39.45
CA GLU A 48 -25.89 1.88 -39.27
C GLU A 48 -25.69 2.63 -37.93
N SER A 49 -24.70 2.24 -37.13
CA SER A 49 -24.43 2.85 -35.82
C SER A 49 -23.95 4.29 -35.93
N GLN A 50 -24.29 5.11 -34.92
CA GLN A 50 -23.80 6.49 -34.83
C GLN A 50 -22.27 6.54 -34.69
N GLU A 51 -21.69 5.61 -33.93
CA GLU A 51 -20.24 5.48 -33.76
C GLU A 51 -19.52 5.30 -35.09
N PHE A 52 -20.06 4.47 -35.98
CA PHE A 52 -19.51 4.29 -37.32
C PHE A 52 -19.56 5.60 -38.12
N GLN A 53 -20.69 6.31 -38.08
CA GLN A 53 -20.84 7.57 -38.79
C GLN A 53 -19.88 8.64 -38.27
N ASP A 54 -19.68 8.71 -36.96
CA ASP A 54 -18.78 9.68 -36.34
C ASP A 54 -17.31 9.40 -36.67
N SER A 55 -16.93 8.12 -36.76
CA SER A 55 -15.53 7.73 -37.01
C SER A 55 -15.17 7.66 -38.50
N TYR A 56 -16.13 7.32 -39.36
CA TYR A 56 -15.86 6.93 -40.74
C TYR A 56 -16.84 7.51 -41.78
N GLY A 57 -17.88 8.24 -41.36
CA GLY A 57 -18.95 8.70 -42.25
C GLY A 57 -18.51 9.69 -43.34
N ASP A 58 -17.39 10.38 -43.13
CA ASP A 58 -16.83 11.35 -44.09
C ASP A 58 -15.83 10.71 -45.09
N LEU A 59 -15.47 9.44 -44.91
CA LEU A 59 -14.52 8.73 -45.78
C LEU A 59 -15.17 8.31 -47.11
N SER A 60 -14.37 8.33 -48.18
CA SER A 60 -14.76 7.75 -49.46
C SER A 60 -14.88 6.22 -49.39
N ASN A 61 -15.61 5.62 -50.33
CA ASN A 61 -15.73 4.15 -50.41
C ASN A 61 -14.37 3.43 -50.55
N GLU A 62 -13.37 4.10 -51.12
CA GLU A 62 -12.02 3.54 -51.29
C GLU A 62 -11.25 3.60 -49.96
N GLU A 63 -11.30 4.73 -49.27
CA GLU A 63 -10.74 4.88 -47.91
C GLU A 63 -11.40 3.93 -46.91
N LEU A 64 -12.73 3.76 -46.97
CA LEU A 64 -13.46 2.83 -46.12
C LEU A 64 -13.01 1.38 -46.31
N VAL A 65 -12.87 0.94 -47.57
CA VAL A 65 -12.41 -0.42 -47.87
C VAL A 65 -10.96 -0.60 -47.41
N ASN A 66 -10.08 0.36 -47.68
CA ASN A 66 -8.70 0.27 -47.24
C ASN A 66 -8.58 0.23 -45.70
N ASN A 67 -9.42 1.01 -45.00
CA ASN A 67 -9.46 1.03 -43.55
C ASN A 67 -9.84 -0.35 -42.96
N LEU A 68 -10.74 -1.11 -43.61
CA LEU A 68 -11.04 -2.49 -43.19
C LEU A 68 -9.80 -3.39 -43.22
N TYR A 69 -8.94 -3.26 -44.24
CA TYR A 69 -7.70 -4.05 -44.32
C TYR A 69 -6.71 -3.63 -43.23
N GLN A 70 -6.62 -2.33 -42.94
CA GLN A 70 -5.78 -1.83 -41.85
C GLN A 70 -6.25 -2.33 -40.48
N GLN A 71 -7.54 -2.25 -40.19
CA GLN A 71 -8.09 -2.76 -38.92
C GLN A 71 -7.87 -4.26 -38.75
N LEU A 72 -8.16 -5.05 -39.80
CA LEU A 72 -8.11 -6.51 -39.75
C LEU A 72 -6.69 -7.08 -39.79
N PHE A 73 -5.81 -6.51 -40.62
CA PHE A 73 -4.56 -7.13 -41.03
C PHE A 73 -3.33 -6.22 -40.89
N SER A 74 -3.50 -4.97 -40.43
CA SER A 74 -2.42 -3.98 -40.28
C SER A 74 -1.61 -3.77 -41.56
N ARG A 75 -2.32 -3.72 -42.69
CA ARG A 75 -1.75 -3.42 -44.02
C ARG A 75 -2.81 -2.84 -44.93
N ASP A 76 -2.37 -2.20 -46.00
CA ASP A 76 -3.26 -1.74 -47.05
C ASP A 76 -3.86 -2.91 -47.86
N ALA A 77 -5.01 -2.64 -48.46
CA ALA A 77 -5.61 -3.50 -49.46
C ALA A 77 -4.68 -3.59 -50.68
N ASP A 78 -4.56 -4.77 -51.28
CA ASP A 78 -3.95 -4.85 -52.60
C ASP A 78 -4.87 -4.20 -53.66
N ASP A 79 -4.28 -3.69 -54.75
CA ASP A 79 -5.00 -2.96 -55.79
C ASP A 79 -6.25 -3.69 -56.30
N ALA A 80 -6.17 -5.02 -56.47
CA ALA A 80 -7.27 -5.82 -56.98
C ALA A 80 -8.38 -6.01 -55.95
N GLY A 81 -8.01 -6.23 -54.68
CA GLY A 81 -8.93 -6.28 -53.56
C GLY A 81 -9.65 -4.95 -53.34
N LEU A 82 -8.91 -3.84 -53.36
CA LEU A 82 -9.44 -2.49 -53.20
C LEU A 82 -10.44 -2.17 -54.32
N GLU A 83 -10.04 -2.33 -55.60
CA GLU A 83 -10.91 -2.07 -56.75
C GLU A 83 -12.20 -2.91 -56.68
N TYR A 84 -12.08 -4.19 -56.36
CA TYR A 84 -13.22 -5.09 -56.28
C TYR A 84 -14.21 -4.68 -55.18
N TYR A 85 -13.75 -4.55 -53.94
CA TYR A 85 -14.64 -4.27 -52.82
C TYR A 85 -15.20 -2.84 -52.85
N THR A 86 -14.45 -1.86 -53.37
CA THR A 86 -14.97 -0.51 -53.60
C THR A 86 -16.07 -0.51 -54.67
N GLY A 87 -15.94 -1.32 -55.72
CA GLY A 87 -17.00 -1.51 -56.72
C GLY A 87 -18.25 -2.16 -56.13
N VAL A 88 -18.09 -3.20 -55.32
CA VAL A 88 -19.18 -3.88 -54.60
C VAL A 88 -19.91 -2.90 -53.68
N LEU A 89 -19.18 -2.12 -52.89
CA LEU A 89 -19.75 -1.12 -51.98
C LEU A 89 -20.48 0.00 -52.73
N THR A 90 -19.88 0.53 -53.80
CA THR A 90 -20.45 1.63 -54.60
C THR A 90 -21.74 1.21 -55.29
N SER A 91 -21.86 -0.05 -55.71
CA SER A 91 -23.08 -0.58 -56.32
C SER A 91 -24.22 -0.85 -55.33
N GLY A 92 -23.91 -0.88 -54.03
CA GLY A 92 -24.84 -1.30 -52.98
C GLY A 92 -25.13 -2.81 -52.98
N GLU A 93 -24.29 -3.63 -53.62
CA GLU A 93 -24.43 -5.09 -53.61
C GLU A 93 -24.20 -5.68 -52.22
N LYS A 94 -23.26 -5.10 -51.46
CA LYS A 94 -23.01 -5.41 -50.05
C LYS A 94 -22.81 -4.14 -49.25
N THR A 95 -23.18 -4.18 -47.97
CA THR A 95 -22.82 -3.15 -47.00
C THR A 95 -21.34 -3.26 -46.63
N LEU A 96 -20.76 -2.20 -46.05
CA LEU A 96 -19.38 -2.25 -45.59
C LEU A 96 -19.16 -3.33 -44.52
N SER A 97 -20.11 -3.52 -43.60
CA SER A 97 -20.06 -4.56 -42.56
C SER A 97 -20.07 -5.97 -43.16
N GLU A 98 -20.85 -6.20 -44.21
CA GLU A 98 -20.84 -7.47 -44.95
C GLU A 98 -19.52 -7.70 -45.69
N ILE A 99 -18.90 -6.63 -46.20
CA ILE A 99 -17.57 -6.69 -46.82
C ILE A 99 -16.51 -7.03 -45.77
N ALA A 100 -16.49 -6.36 -44.62
CA ALA A 100 -15.57 -6.63 -43.51
C ALA A 100 -15.64 -8.09 -43.07
N LEU A 101 -16.84 -8.64 -42.90
CA LEU A 101 -17.04 -10.05 -42.57
C LEU A 101 -16.57 -11.00 -43.68
N THR A 102 -16.77 -10.62 -44.94
CA THR A 102 -16.29 -11.41 -46.09
C THR A 102 -14.76 -11.48 -46.12
N ILE A 103 -14.10 -10.34 -45.94
CA ILE A 103 -12.63 -10.21 -45.89
C ILE A 103 -12.07 -10.98 -44.69
N SER A 104 -12.64 -10.77 -43.50
CA SER A 104 -12.23 -11.43 -42.27
C SER A 104 -12.32 -12.97 -42.37
N ASN A 105 -13.40 -13.50 -42.95
CA ASN A 105 -13.54 -14.95 -43.18
C ASN A 105 -12.57 -15.50 -44.23
N ALA A 106 -12.20 -14.68 -45.21
CA ALA A 106 -11.27 -15.02 -46.28
C ALA A 106 -9.79 -14.91 -45.86
N ALA A 107 -9.50 -14.37 -44.68
CA ALA A 107 -8.14 -14.19 -44.15
C ALA A 107 -7.35 -15.51 -44.20
N GLN A 108 -6.10 -15.45 -44.65
CA GLN A 108 -5.21 -16.61 -44.82
C GLN A 108 -3.75 -16.21 -44.57
N GLY A 109 -2.87 -17.18 -44.32
CA GLY A 109 -1.45 -16.87 -44.10
C GLY A 109 -1.23 -15.91 -42.93
N SER A 110 -0.42 -14.87 -43.14
CA SER A 110 -0.14 -13.82 -42.16
C SER A 110 -1.40 -13.06 -41.74
N ASP A 111 -2.31 -12.74 -42.66
CA ASP A 111 -3.57 -12.05 -42.37
C ASP A 111 -4.41 -12.80 -41.32
N ARG A 112 -4.42 -14.14 -41.39
CA ARG A 112 -5.13 -14.97 -40.40
C ARG A 112 -4.47 -14.88 -39.02
N VAL A 113 -3.15 -14.82 -38.97
CA VAL A 113 -2.39 -14.71 -37.71
C VAL A 113 -2.69 -13.36 -37.06
N VAL A 114 -2.54 -12.26 -37.80
CA VAL A 114 -2.82 -10.90 -37.30
C VAL A 114 -4.25 -10.77 -36.79
N LEU A 115 -5.24 -11.21 -37.58
CA LEU A 115 -6.64 -11.17 -37.17
C LEU A 115 -6.88 -11.94 -35.87
N ASN A 116 -6.40 -13.17 -35.77
CA ASN A 116 -6.58 -13.98 -34.56
C ASN A 116 -5.88 -13.36 -33.34
N THR A 117 -4.73 -12.74 -33.53
CA THR A 117 -3.99 -12.05 -32.46
C THR A 117 -4.75 -10.81 -31.99
N LYS A 118 -5.24 -9.99 -32.93
CA LYS A 118 -6.06 -8.82 -32.58
C LYS A 118 -7.34 -9.21 -31.84
N VAL A 119 -8.01 -10.29 -32.27
CA VAL A 119 -9.20 -10.79 -31.55
C VAL A 119 -8.84 -11.27 -30.15
N GLN A 120 -7.74 -12.01 -29.96
CA GLN A 120 -7.30 -12.44 -28.63
C GLN A 120 -6.92 -11.26 -27.73
N ALA A 121 -6.20 -10.27 -28.26
CA ALA A 121 -5.86 -9.05 -27.54
C ALA A 121 -7.12 -8.27 -27.15
N ALA A 122 -8.10 -8.26 -28.05
CA ALA A 122 -9.39 -7.65 -27.79
C ALA A 122 -10.15 -8.37 -26.68
N ASP A 123 -10.25 -9.70 -26.72
CA ASP A 123 -10.84 -10.49 -25.63
C ASP A 123 -10.15 -10.18 -24.29
N TYR A 124 -8.81 -10.17 -24.29
CA TYR A 124 -8.03 -9.87 -23.09
C TYR A 124 -8.35 -8.48 -22.52
N TYR A 125 -8.43 -7.46 -23.38
CA TYR A 125 -8.79 -6.10 -22.97
C TYR A 125 -10.22 -6.04 -22.42
N THR A 126 -11.18 -6.66 -23.11
CA THR A 126 -12.59 -6.67 -22.68
C THR A 126 -12.76 -7.30 -21.29
N ASP A 127 -11.97 -8.34 -20.99
CA ASP A 127 -12.04 -9.08 -19.73
C ASP A 127 -11.24 -8.43 -18.59
N ASN A 128 -10.13 -7.75 -18.91
CA ASN A 128 -9.13 -7.34 -17.90
C ASN A 128 -8.92 -5.83 -17.79
N ALA A 129 -9.34 -4.99 -18.74
CA ALA A 129 -9.13 -3.56 -18.61
C ALA A 129 -9.85 -3.01 -17.36
N PRO A 130 -9.16 -2.26 -16.47
CA PRO A 130 -9.78 -1.72 -15.24
C PRO A 130 -10.89 -0.71 -15.54
N SER A 131 -10.78 -0.02 -16.67
CA SER A 131 -11.82 0.82 -17.25
C SER A 131 -11.78 0.71 -18.77
N TYR A 132 -12.95 0.65 -19.39
CA TYR A 132 -13.06 0.63 -20.85
C TYR A 132 -12.85 2.04 -21.43
N ASP A 133 -11.87 2.19 -22.32
CA ASP A 133 -11.66 3.39 -23.13
C ASP A 133 -11.51 3.03 -24.61
N ALA A 134 -12.44 3.49 -25.44
CA ALA A 134 -12.53 3.07 -26.85
C ALA A 134 -11.30 3.45 -27.67
N ASP A 135 -10.73 4.64 -27.44
CA ASP A 135 -9.61 5.17 -28.21
C ASP A 135 -8.30 4.46 -27.83
N SER A 136 -8.03 4.29 -26.54
CA SER A 136 -6.89 3.52 -26.05
C SER A 136 -6.96 2.07 -26.51
N ALA A 137 -8.15 1.45 -26.41
CA ALA A 137 -8.36 0.08 -26.84
C ALA A 137 -8.15 -0.10 -28.35
N LYS A 138 -8.55 0.90 -29.15
CA LYS A 138 -8.28 0.95 -30.59
C LYS A 138 -6.79 1.09 -30.90
N SER A 139 -6.10 1.97 -30.18
CA SER A 139 -4.65 2.19 -30.32
C SER A 139 -3.85 0.93 -30.01
N LEU A 140 -4.23 0.21 -28.94
CA LEU A 140 -3.62 -1.07 -28.56
C LEU A 140 -3.72 -2.12 -29.69
N LEU A 141 -4.89 -2.27 -30.31
CA LEU A 141 -5.04 -3.21 -31.42
C LEU A 141 -4.34 -2.76 -32.69
N ALA A 142 -4.20 -1.45 -32.92
CA ALA A 142 -3.46 -0.91 -34.06
C ALA A 142 -1.97 -1.23 -33.99
N GLY A 143 -1.40 -1.33 -32.77
CA GLY A 143 0.00 -1.70 -32.55
C GLY A 143 0.37 -3.16 -32.86
N ILE A 144 -0.60 -4.03 -33.14
CA ILE A 144 -0.35 -5.42 -33.55
C ILE A 144 -0.10 -5.45 -35.06
N ASP A 145 1.14 -5.65 -35.49
CA ASP A 145 1.54 -5.64 -36.90
C ASP A 145 1.56 -7.05 -37.53
N ASN A 146 2.01 -7.17 -38.79
CA ASN A 146 2.09 -8.45 -39.49
C ASN A 146 3.48 -9.12 -39.48
N VAL A 147 4.42 -8.55 -38.74
CA VAL A 147 5.83 -8.97 -38.65
C VAL A 147 6.08 -9.67 -37.32
N ASN A 148 5.70 -9.05 -36.20
CA ASN A 148 6.06 -9.47 -34.83
C ASN A 148 4.84 -9.77 -33.93
N THR A 149 3.69 -10.11 -34.52
CA THR A 149 2.41 -10.46 -33.84
C THR A 149 2.49 -11.08 -32.45
N GLY A 150 3.41 -12.02 -32.18
CA GLY A 150 3.56 -12.63 -30.85
C GLY A 150 4.10 -11.67 -29.80
N ALA A 151 5.14 -10.89 -30.14
CA ALA A 151 5.71 -9.89 -29.24
C ALA A 151 4.73 -8.72 -29.02
N ASP A 152 4.00 -8.33 -30.06
CA ASP A 152 2.99 -7.27 -29.96
C ASP A 152 1.86 -7.67 -29.02
N PHE A 153 1.43 -8.95 -29.08
CA PHE A 153 0.45 -9.49 -28.15
C PHE A 153 0.94 -9.45 -26.70
N ASP A 154 2.18 -9.92 -26.46
CA ASP A 154 2.78 -9.90 -25.12
C ASP A 154 2.91 -8.47 -24.59
N ALA A 155 3.22 -7.49 -25.44
CA ALA A 155 3.28 -6.07 -25.08
C ALA A 155 1.90 -5.51 -24.68
N VAL A 156 0.85 -5.82 -25.45
CA VAL A 156 -0.53 -5.40 -25.14
C VAL A 156 -0.99 -6.00 -23.81
N VAL A 157 -0.72 -7.29 -23.57
CA VAL A 157 -1.03 -7.95 -22.29
C VAL A 157 -0.32 -7.25 -21.14
N GLY A 158 0.99 -6.98 -21.28
CA GLY A 158 1.77 -6.28 -20.26
C GLY A 158 1.22 -4.89 -19.93
N GLN A 159 0.85 -4.11 -20.94
CA GLN A 159 0.25 -2.78 -20.74
C GLN A 159 -1.08 -2.84 -19.97
N ILE A 160 -1.91 -3.86 -20.22
CA ILE A 160 -3.19 -4.04 -19.53
C ILE A 160 -2.98 -4.49 -18.08
N ASP A 161 -2.04 -5.39 -17.83
CA ASP A 161 -1.69 -5.87 -16.48
C ASP A 161 -1.12 -4.72 -15.61
N ASP A 162 -0.29 -3.87 -16.20
CA ASP A 162 0.26 -2.69 -15.52
C ASP A 162 -0.86 -1.71 -15.13
N LEU A 163 -1.84 -1.47 -16.02
CA LEU A 163 -3.00 -0.64 -15.72
C LEU A 163 -3.87 -1.21 -14.58
N GLN A 164 -4.05 -2.54 -14.52
CA GLN A 164 -4.76 -3.19 -13.42
C GLN A 164 -4.03 -2.98 -12.09
N ASN A 165 -2.70 -3.12 -12.07
CA ASN A 165 -1.90 -2.92 -10.87
C ASN A 165 -2.00 -1.47 -10.36
N VAL A 166 -1.94 -0.48 -11.25
CA VAL A 166 -2.10 0.94 -10.87
C VAL A 166 -3.51 1.22 -10.34
N SER A 167 -4.55 0.65 -10.97
CA SER A 167 -5.94 0.79 -10.49
C SER A 167 -6.15 0.20 -9.10
N GLY A 168 -5.57 -0.98 -8.82
CA GLY A 168 -5.61 -1.61 -7.50
C GLY A 168 -4.93 -0.76 -6.42
N ILE A 169 -3.80 -0.13 -6.73
CA ILE A 169 -3.10 0.79 -5.83
C ILE A 169 -3.94 2.04 -5.57
N ALA A 170 -4.52 2.65 -6.61
CA ALA A 170 -5.36 3.84 -6.48
C ALA A 170 -6.63 3.57 -5.66
N ALA A 171 -7.26 2.40 -5.83
CA ALA A 171 -8.42 1.99 -5.04
C ALA A 171 -8.08 1.82 -3.55
N ASN A 172 -6.94 1.18 -3.24
CA ASN A 172 -6.45 1.04 -1.87
C ASN A 172 -6.15 2.40 -1.22
N TYR A 173 -5.57 3.33 -1.98
CA TYR A 173 -5.31 4.70 -1.51
C TYR A 173 -6.59 5.48 -1.21
N GLN A 174 -7.62 5.38 -2.07
CA GLN A 174 -8.92 6.02 -1.82
C GLN A 174 -9.63 5.43 -0.60
N ALA A 175 -9.51 4.13 -0.36
CA ALA A 175 -10.04 3.47 0.83
C ALA A 175 -9.37 3.99 2.11
N VAL A 176 -8.04 4.17 2.09
CA VAL A 176 -7.27 4.73 3.20
C VAL A 176 -7.66 6.19 3.47
N GLN A 177 -7.72 7.05 2.44
CA GLN A 177 -8.14 8.45 2.62
C GLN A 177 -9.57 8.58 3.14
N SER A 178 -10.49 7.71 2.68
CA SER A 178 -11.88 7.72 3.15
C SER A 178 -12.00 7.29 4.62
N ALA A 179 -11.15 6.33 5.05
CA ALA A 179 -11.06 5.92 6.44
C ALA A 179 -10.45 7.02 7.33
N GLU A 180 -9.41 7.71 6.85
CA GLU A 180 -8.80 8.86 7.55
C GLU A 180 -9.78 10.02 7.73
N ALA A 181 -10.51 10.40 6.67
CA ALA A 181 -11.51 11.47 6.74
C ALA A 181 -12.68 11.12 7.70
N SER A 182 -13.07 9.85 7.76
CA SER A 182 -14.11 9.37 8.68
C SER A 182 -13.63 9.39 10.14
N LEU A 183 -12.35 9.06 10.37
CA LEU A 183 -11.72 9.14 11.69
C LEU A 183 -11.58 10.60 12.16
N GLU A 184 -11.16 11.50 11.29
CA GLU A 184 -11.03 12.92 11.64
C GLU A 184 -12.38 13.54 12.01
N LEU A 185 -13.45 13.22 11.26
CA LEU A 185 -14.81 13.64 11.59
C LEU A 185 -15.32 13.04 12.91
N ALA A 186 -14.96 11.79 13.22
CA ALA A 186 -15.31 11.16 14.50
C ALA A 186 -14.60 11.86 15.67
N ASN A 187 -13.33 12.20 15.53
CA ASN A 187 -12.55 12.94 16.53
C ASN A 187 -13.09 14.36 16.74
N GLU A 188 -13.48 15.07 15.67
CA GLU A 188 -14.10 16.39 15.79
C GLU A 188 -15.42 16.33 16.57
N ASN A 189 -16.31 15.38 16.23
CA ASN A 189 -17.58 15.23 16.94
C ASN A 189 -17.41 14.82 18.41
N PHE A 190 -16.41 13.99 18.69
CA PHE A 190 -16.05 13.58 20.06
C PHE A 190 -15.52 14.76 20.89
N THR A 191 -14.61 15.54 20.32
CA THR A 191 -14.07 16.77 20.94
C THR A 191 -15.20 17.76 21.22
N SER A 192 -16.13 17.97 20.28
CA SER A 192 -17.29 18.83 20.52
C SER A 192 -18.23 18.30 21.61
N ALA A 193 -18.40 16.98 21.75
CA ALA A 193 -19.19 16.40 22.83
C ALA A 193 -18.52 16.59 24.22
N LEU A 194 -17.18 16.54 24.29
CA LEU A 194 -16.41 16.89 25.48
C LEU A 194 -16.54 18.37 25.83
N GLU A 195 -16.46 19.26 24.84
CA GLU A 195 -16.66 20.71 25.05
C GLU A 195 -18.10 21.03 25.52
N ASP A 196 -19.12 20.36 24.99
CA ASP A 196 -20.52 20.50 25.42
C ASP A 196 -20.75 19.97 26.86
N LEU A 197 -19.99 18.94 27.28
CA LEU A 197 -19.96 18.44 28.65
C LEU A 197 -19.28 19.43 29.61
N GLU A 198 -18.25 20.12 29.15
CA GLU A 198 -17.55 21.18 29.89
C GLU A 198 -18.43 22.44 30.09
N ASP A 199 -19.29 22.78 29.13
CA ASP A 199 -20.12 24.00 29.15
C ASP A 199 -21.49 23.81 29.85
N SER A 200 -21.89 22.57 30.16
CA SER A 200 -23.16 22.26 30.84
C SER A 200 -23.07 22.37 32.38
N ASP A 201 -23.04 23.60 32.89
CA ASP A 201 -23.55 24.03 34.22
C ASP A 201 -23.00 23.35 35.51
N LEU A 202 -21.95 22.54 35.50
CA LEU A 202 -21.47 21.85 36.72
C LEU A 202 -20.63 22.74 37.67
N TYR A 203 -20.07 23.86 37.18
CA TYR A 203 -19.22 24.74 37.99
C TYR A 203 -20.01 25.65 38.96
N SER A 204 -21.32 25.79 38.78
CA SER A 204 -22.14 26.64 39.65
C SER A 204 -22.64 25.95 40.93
N ALA A 205 -22.55 24.61 41.00
CA ALA A 205 -23.00 23.83 42.15
C ALA A 205 -21.95 23.69 43.27
N TYR A 206 -20.66 23.97 42.98
CA TYR A 206 -19.55 23.67 43.89
C TYR A 206 -19.31 24.69 45.02
N SER A 207 -20.12 25.74 45.16
CA SER A 207 -19.87 26.80 46.16
C SER A 207 -20.91 26.96 47.27
N SER A 208 -21.90 26.08 47.37
CA SER A 208 -22.81 26.07 48.51
C SER A 208 -22.70 24.77 49.32
N GLN A 209 -21.80 24.80 50.30
CA GLN A 209 -21.70 23.94 51.48
C GLN A 209 -23.05 23.42 52.01
N ASP A 210 -23.12 22.11 52.29
CA ASP A 210 -23.31 21.58 53.66
C ASP A 210 -22.92 20.08 53.71
N ASP A 211 -22.55 19.63 54.92
CA ASP A 211 -21.78 18.43 55.32
C ASP A 211 -22.35 17.03 54.92
N ASP A 212 -21.46 16.03 54.93
CA ASP A 212 -21.65 14.56 54.82
C ASP A 212 -22.15 14.02 53.46
N ASP A 213 -21.24 13.72 52.53
CA ASP A 213 -21.02 12.35 52.00
C ASP A 213 -19.85 12.34 51.00
N THR A 214 -19.20 11.19 50.89
CA THR A 214 -17.99 10.98 50.09
C THR A 214 -18.37 10.49 48.69
N ASP A 215 -18.99 11.33 47.87
CA ASP A 215 -19.36 10.95 46.50
C ASP A 215 -19.04 12.06 45.51
N ALA A 216 -17.82 12.02 44.98
CA ALA A 216 -17.44 12.74 43.77
C ALA A 216 -16.70 11.76 42.87
N VAL A 217 -17.46 10.91 42.16
CA VAL A 217 -16.95 10.23 40.97
C VAL A 217 -16.83 11.33 39.90
N GLU A 218 -15.60 11.78 39.68
CA GLU A 218 -15.31 12.84 38.72
C GLU A 218 -15.56 12.35 37.28
N LEU A 219 -16.04 13.28 36.46
CA LEU A 219 -16.42 13.20 35.04
C LEU A 219 -15.43 12.49 34.10
N ALA A 220 -14.22 12.15 34.57
CA ALA A 220 -13.17 11.43 33.88
C ALA A 220 -13.57 9.99 33.51
N ASP A 221 -14.36 9.31 34.35
CA ASP A 221 -14.73 7.90 34.14
C ASP A 221 -15.69 7.69 32.94
N VAL A 222 -16.41 8.73 32.52
CA VAL A 222 -17.28 8.70 31.32
C VAL A 222 -16.49 8.98 30.06
N SER A 223 -15.44 9.81 30.15
CA SER A 223 -14.52 10.11 29.06
C SER A 223 -13.75 8.84 28.64
N ASP A 224 -13.18 8.13 29.61
CA ASP A 224 -12.36 6.93 29.35
C ASP A 224 -13.19 5.77 28.76
N TYR A 225 -14.44 5.60 29.21
CA TYR A 225 -15.34 4.58 28.65
C TYR A 225 -15.80 4.90 27.22
N LEU A 226 -15.99 6.17 26.89
CA LEU A 226 -16.32 6.58 25.52
C LEU A 226 -15.10 6.47 24.59
N GLU A 227 -13.90 6.71 25.12
CA GLU A 227 -12.63 6.54 24.41
C GLU A 227 -12.34 5.04 24.12
N ASP A 228 -12.65 4.14 25.05
CA ASP A 228 -12.58 2.68 24.82
C ASP A 228 -13.59 2.19 23.76
N GLN A 229 -14.80 2.77 23.72
CA GLN A 229 -15.80 2.46 22.67
C GLN A 229 -15.41 3.03 21.30
N GLN A 230 -14.74 4.19 21.29
CA GLN A 230 -14.17 4.80 20.10
C GLN A 230 -13.06 3.90 19.53
N VAL A 231 -12.17 3.38 20.37
CA VAL A 231 -11.10 2.43 19.99
C VAL A 231 -11.67 1.09 19.51
N ALA A 232 -12.74 0.58 20.12
CA ALA A 232 -13.40 -0.64 19.68
C ALA A 232 -14.05 -0.49 18.29
N LEU A 233 -14.72 0.64 18.02
CA LEU A 233 -15.30 0.97 16.71
C LEU A 233 -14.20 1.15 15.64
N GLN A 234 -13.09 1.82 16.01
CA GLN A 234 -11.88 1.97 15.20
C GLN A 234 -11.27 0.62 14.80
N THR A 235 -11.27 -0.34 15.73
CA THR A 235 -10.69 -1.68 15.56
C THR A 235 -11.52 -2.54 14.60
N SER A 236 -12.86 -2.42 14.63
CA SER A 236 -13.78 -3.19 13.75
C SER A 236 -13.79 -2.68 12.30
N ILE A 237 -13.71 -1.36 12.09
CA ILE A 237 -13.54 -0.72 10.76
C ILE A 237 -12.31 -1.26 10.03
N VAL A 238 -11.25 -1.59 10.78
CA VAL A 238 -9.98 -2.10 10.26
C VAL A 238 -10.01 -3.61 9.97
N THR A 239 -10.97 -4.37 10.54
CA THR A 239 -10.96 -5.84 10.47
C THR A 239 -11.94 -6.48 9.48
N ASP A 240 -13.16 -5.95 9.23
CA ASP A 240 -14.11 -6.56 8.28
C ASP A 240 -14.99 -5.51 7.54
N GLY A 241 -14.50 -5.00 6.41
CA GLY A 241 -15.12 -3.89 5.65
C GLY A 241 -16.40 -4.22 4.87
N THR A 242 -17.51 -4.61 5.51
CA THR A 242 -18.83 -4.60 4.85
C THR A 242 -19.87 -3.73 5.56
N ASP A 243 -20.57 -2.88 4.81
CA ASP A 243 -21.56 -1.86 5.25
C ASP A 243 -22.68 -2.37 6.18
N ALA A 244 -22.95 -3.68 6.21
CA ALA A 244 -24.06 -4.27 6.96
C ALA A 244 -23.70 -4.54 8.43
N ASP A 245 -22.48 -5.00 8.70
CA ASP A 245 -21.98 -5.24 10.05
C ASP A 245 -21.71 -3.91 10.75
N LEU A 246 -21.22 -2.91 10.01
CA LEU A 246 -21.03 -1.54 10.50
C LEU A 246 -22.33 -0.89 11.03
N ASN A 247 -23.46 -1.11 10.34
CA ASN A 247 -24.76 -0.59 10.78
C ASN A 247 -25.34 -1.35 11.97
N GLN A 248 -25.07 -2.64 12.09
CA GLN A 248 -25.48 -3.46 13.22
C GLN A 248 -24.67 -3.08 14.47
N ASP A 249 -23.37 -2.87 14.33
CA ASP A 249 -22.46 -2.47 15.40
C ASP A 249 -22.74 -1.05 15.91
N VAL A 250 -23.05 -0.11 15.02
CA VAL A 250 -23.54 1.23 15.41
C VAL A 250 -24.88 1.13 16.17
N SER A 251 -25.74 0.17 15.80
CA SER A 251 -27.00 -0.08 16.51
C SER A 251 -26.78 -0.70 17.89
N ASP A 252 -25.82 -1.62 18.00
CA ASP A 252 -25.46 -2.32 19.24
C ASP A 252 -24.69 -1.39 20.20
N ALA A 253 -23.84 -0.50 19.69
CA ALA A 253 -23.22 0.59 20.45
C ALA A 253 -24.27 1.58 20.97
N ALA A 254 -25.23 2.00 20.14
CA ALA A 254 -26.35 2.84 20.58
C ALA A 254 -27.27 2.13 21.59
N ALA A 255 -27.34 0.79 21.56
CA ALA A 255 -28.06 0.00 22.56
C ALA A 255 -27.25 -0.16 23.86
N ALA A 256 -25.93 -0.28 23.79
CA ALA A 256 -25.02 -0.33 24.92
C ALA A 256 -24.98 1.01 25.68
N ILE A 257 -24.98 2.14 24.98
CA ILE A 257 -25.09 3.48 25.56
C ILE A 257 -26.42 3.64 26.33
N ARG A 258 -27.55 3.22 25.73
CA ARG A 258 -28.85 3.19 26.40
C ARG A 258 -28.92 2.18 27.56
N ALA A 259 -28.11 1.12 27.53
CA ALA A 259 -27.97 0.18 28.63
C ALA A 259 -27.13 0.76 29.77
N VAL A 260 -26.15 1.62 29.48
CA VAL A 260 -25.41 2.40 30.48
C VAL A 260 -26.31 3.43 31.16
N GLU A 261 -27.16 4.13 30.42
CA GLU A 261 -28.21 5.02 30.99
C GLU A 261 -29.17 4.29 31.95
N GLY A 262 -29.38 2.98 31.77
CA GLY A 262 -30.23 2.14 32.63
C GLY A 262 -29.52 1.47 33.81
N ARG A 263 -28.22 1.71 34.01
CA ARG A 263 -27.40 1.13 35.10
C ARG A 263 -27.24 2.05 36.32
N PHE A 264 -27.89 3.20 36.27
CA PHE A 264 -27.94 4.19 37.33
C PHE A 264 -29.35 4.21 37.94
N ASP A 265 -29.45 4.31 39.27
CA ASP A 265 -30.72 4.57 39.94
C ASP A 265 -31.10 6.07 39.88
N GLU A 266 -32.23 6.47 40.51
CA GLU A 266 -32.68 7.88 40.52
C GLU A 266 -31.66 8.84 41.16
N ASP A 267 -30.65 8.31 41.86
CA ASP A 267 -29.59 9.04 42.56
C ASP A 267 -28.21 8.92 41.87
N GLY A 268 -28.08 8.16 40.78
CA GLY A 268 -26.86 8.14 39.94
C GLY A 268 -25.79 7.11 40.32
N ALA A 269 -26.10 6.09 41.12
CA ALA A 269 -25.12 5.07 41.53
C ALA A 269 -25.12 3.81 40.62
N LEU A 270 -23.94 3.24 40.36
CA LEU A 270 -23.76 2.05 39.50
C LEU A 270 -24.05 0.74 40.27
N VAL A 271 -25.04 -0.05 39.85
CA VAL A 271 -25.40 -1.33 40.52
C VAL A 271 -25.21 -2.54 39.59
N THR A 272 -24.54 -3.60 40.06
CA THR A 272 -24.45 -4.88 39.32
C THR A 272 -25.70 -5.74 39.53
N LYS A 273 -25.99 -6.65 38.59
CA LYS A 273 -27.20 -7.51 38.60
C LYS A 273 -27.37 -8.35 39.87
N ASP A 274 -26.29 -8.58 40.63
CA ASP A 274 -26.27 -9.32 41.90
C ASP A 274 -25.63 -8.54 43.09
N GLY A 275 -25.36 -7.23 42.94
CA GLY A 275 -25.03 -6.35 44.07
C GLY A 275 -23.62 -6.46 44.68
N ALA A 276 -22.60 -6.84 43.91
CA ALA A 276 -21.18 -6.74 44.32
C ALA A 276 -20.34 -5.96 43.30
N ALA A 277 -19.39 -5.15 43.78
CA ALA A 277 -18.51 -4.29 42.98
C ALA A 277 -17.43 -5.09 42.23
N ALA A 278 -17.11 -4.71 40.99
CA ALA A 278 -16.02 -5.28 40.20
C ALA A 278 -14.99 -4.18 39.91
N PHE A 279 -13.72 -4.42 40.25
CA PHE A 279 -12.58 -3.53 39.98
C PHE A 279 -11.91 -3.89 38.64
N SER A 280 -11.32 -2.93 37.92
CA SER A 280 -10.66 -3.14 36.62
C SER A 280 -9.15 -3.48 36.76
N ALA A 281 -8.55 -4.11 35.73
CA ALA A 281 -7.16 -4.57 35.76
C ALA A 281 -6.11 -3.43 35.88
N SER A 282 -6.41 -2.25 35.31
CA SER A 282 -5.57 -1.04 35.43
C SER A 282 -5.55 -0.50 36.86
N GLN A 283 -6.69 -0.56 37.55
CA GLN A 283 -6.81 -0.17 38.96
C GLN A 283 -5.99 -1.11 39.85
N LEU A 284 -6.04 -2.43 39.61
CA LEU A 284 -5.23 -3.41 40.36
C LEU A 284 -3.72 -3.19 40.18
N PHE A 285 -3.26 -2.90 38.95
CA PHE A 285 -1.84 -2.62 38.68
C PHE A 285 -1.36 -1.30 39.29
N THR A 286 -2.21 -0.27 39.28
CA THR A 286 -1.93 1.01 39.93
C THR A 286 -1.87 0.87 41.45
N THR A 287 -2.76 0.08 42.05
CA THR A 287 -2.71 -0.25 43.47
C THR A 287 -1.41 -0.96 43.84
N TYR A 288 -0.97 -1.93 43.03
CA TYR A 288 0.32 -2.60 43.25
C TYR A 288 1.53 -1.65 43.15
N LEU A 289 1.56 -0.76 42.16
CA LEU A 289 2.64 0.23 42.01
C LEU A 289 2.64 1.25 43.16
N ASN A 290 1.47 1.71 43.59
CA ASN A 290 1.34 2.64 44.71
C ASN A 290 1.74 1.99 46.04
N ALA A 291 1.34 0.73 46.28
CA ALA A 291 1.74 -0.02 47.46
C ALA A 291 3.26 -0.27 47.47
N THR A 292 3.84 -0.65 46.33
CA THR A 292 5.30 -0.84 46.20
C THR A 292 6.07 0.47 46.41
N ALA A 293 5.59 1.59 45.83
CA ALA A 293 6.19 2.91 46.01
C ALA A 293 6.06 3.41 47.45
N ALA A 294 4.96 3.09 48.15
CA ALA A 294 4.78 3.40 49.56
C ALA A 294 5.76 2.60 50.43
N VAL A 295 5.98 1.30 50.14
CA VAL A 295 6.99 0.47 50.81
C VAL A 295 8.40 1.02 50.58
N GLU A 296 8.74 1.44 49.36
CA GLU A 296 10.04 2.04 49.06
C GLU A 296 10.24 3.39 49.78
N ALA A 297 9.22 4.25 49.80
CA ALA A 297 9.27 5.54 50.50
C ALA A 297 9.41 5.36 52.03
N ASP A 298 8.74 4.36 52.60
CA ASP A 298 8.86 3.99 54.01
C ASP A 298 10.27 3.49 54.36
N VAL A 299 10.85 2.63 53.51
CA VAL A 299 12.25 2.16 53.64
C VAL A 299 13.26 3.32 53.55
N GLU A 300 13.02 4.31 52.69
CA GLU A 300 13.86 5.50 52.61
C GLU A 300 13.76 6.40 53.86
N ALA A 301 12.57 6.49 54.46
CA ALA A 301 12.31 7.31 55.64
C ALA A 301 12.87 6.71 56.94
N ASP A 302 12.57 5.42 57.19
CA ASP A 302 12.80 4.77 58.47
C ASP A 302 13.88 3.67 58.44
N GLY A 303 14.39 3.37 57.25
CA GLY A 303 15.47 2.42 57.02
C GLY A 303 14.99 0.99 56.76
N THR A 304 15.93 0.08 56.55
CA THR A 304 15.61 -1.30 56.18
C THR A 304 15.01 -2.08 57.35
N THR A 305 14.37 -3.23 57.08
CA THR A 305 13.93 -4.16 58.14
C THR A 305 15.06 -4.53 59.10
N ALA A 306 16.30 -4.64 58.60
CA ALA A 306 17.48 -4.91 59.41
C ALA A 306 17.82 -3.74 60.35
N ASP A 307 17.67 -2.49 59.90
CA ASP A 307 17.92 -1.30 60.70
C ASP A 307 16.87 -1.15 61.82
N LEU A 308 15.59 -1.34 61.47
CA LEU A 308 14.50 -1.32 62.46
C LEU A 308 14.60 -2.47 63.46
N ALA A 309 14.97 -3.68 63.03
CA ALA A 309 15.21 -4.80 63.95
C ALA A 309 16.38 -4.53 64.91
N SER A 310 17.47 -3.92 64.43
CA SER A 310 18.60 -3.54 65.27
C SER A 310 18.22 -2.46 66.29
N ASN A 311 17.45 -1.46 65.87
CA ASN A 311 16.96 -0.38 66.73
C ASN A 311 15.97 -0.91 67.78
N LEU A 312 15.07 -1.80 67.39
CA LEU A 312 14.12 -2.44 68.28
C LEU A 312 14.82 -3.34 69.31
N ASN A 313 15.82 -4.13 68.91
CA ASN A 313 16.62 -4.93 69.86
C ASN A 313 17.26 -4.04 70.94
N ALA A 314 17.84 -2.90 70.54
CA ALA A 314 18.43 -1.94 71.46
C ALA A 314 17.39 -1.30 72.39
N ALA A 315 16.21 -0.98 71.88
CA ALA A 315 15.10 -0.41 72.66
C ALA A 315 14.54 -1.42 73.68
N ILE A 316 14.32 -2.67 73.27
CA ILE A 316 13.89 -3.77 74.15
C ILE A 316 14.90 -4.00 75.26
N ALA A 317 16.20 -4.07 74.93
CA ALA A 317 17.26 -4.24 75.92
C ALA A 317 17.29 -3.09 76.95
N ALA A 318 17.07 -1.84 76.49
CA ALA A 318 17.00 -0.67 77.36
C ALA A 318 15.76 -0.70 78.27
N TYR A 319 14.62 -1.13 77.75
CA TYR A 319 13.38 -1.30 78.51
C TYR A 319 13.53 -2.40 79.57
N GLN A 320 14.01 -3.59 79.20
CA GLN A 320 14.19 -4.73 80.11
C GLN A 320 15.24 -4.47 81.20
N ALA A 321 16.25 -3.63 80.95
CA ALA A 321 17.21 -3.22 81.97
C ALA A 321 16.56 -2.48 83.14
N ASN A 322 15.48 -1.74 82.88
CA ASN A 322 14.69 -1.04 83.89
C ASN A 322 13.51 -1.88 84.41
N ASN A 323 13.07 -2.88 83.63
CA ASN A 323 11.89 -3.71 83.90
C ASN A 323 12.21 -5.21 83.92
N ALA A 324 13.25 -5.62 84.65
CA ALA A 324 13.81 -6.98 84.57
C ALA A 324 12.90 -8.15 84.98
N SER A 325 11.69 -7.89 85.49
CA SER A 325 10.67 -8.91 85.79
C SER A 325 9.55 -8.97 84.74
N ASP A 326 9.57 -8.07 83.76
CA ASP A 326 8.62 -8.02 82.67
C ASP A 326 9.10 -8.93 81.52
N THR A 327 8.25 -9.88 81.16
CA THR A 327 8.52 -10.88 80.12
C THR A 327 7.68 -10.64 78.86
N THR A 328 6.96 -9.51 78.78
CA THR A 328 6.01 -9.19 77.71
C THR A 328 6.69 -9.15 76.34
N LEU A 329 7.96 -8.73 76.29
CA LEU A 329 8.73 -8.59 75.05
C LEU A 329 9.68 -9.78 74.77
N ASP A 330 9.66 -10.85 75.57
CA ASP A 330 10.64 -11.94 75.47
C ASP A 330 10.53 -12.72 74.15
N ALA A 331 9.29 -12.95 73.69
CA ALA A 331 9.02 -13.65 72.42
C ALA A 331 9.48 -12.81 71.22
N LEU A 332 9.09 -11.53 71.20
CA LEU A 332 9.56 -10.55 70.23
C LEU A 332 11.10 -10.44 70.21
N ASN A 333 11.74 -10.33 71.37
CA ASN A 333 13.20 -10.26 71.46
C ASN A 333 13.87 -11.52 70.89
N THR A 334 13.27 -12.69 71.11
CA THR A 334 13.76 -13.96 70.55
C THR A 334 13.65 -13.96 69.01
N ALA A 335 12.56 -13.45 68.46
CA ALA A 335 12.35 -13.35 67.01
C ALA A 335 13.32 -12.34 66.36
N VAL A 336 13.50 -11.16 66.99
CA VAL A 336 14.48 -10.14 66.59
C VAL A 336 15.90 -10.71 66.59
N ASP A 337 16.31 -11.40 67.65
CA ASP A 337 17.64 -12.02 67.74
C ASP A 337 17.85 -13.10 66.68
N ALA A 338 16.82 -13.91 66.39
CA ALA A 338 16.88 -14.94 65.36
C ALA A 338 17.08 -14.33 63.96
N TYR A 339 16.36 -13.25 63.65
CA TYR A 339 16.52 -12.50 62.40
C TYR A 339 17.90 -11.84 62.29
N LEU A 340 18.35 -11.11 63.31
CA LEU A 340 19.66 -10.45 63.30
C LEU A 340 20.83 -11.45 63.23
N THR A 341 20.67 -12.65 63.79
CA THR A 341 21.68 -13.71 63.73
C THR A 341 21.72 -14.37 62.35
N THR A 342 20.57 -14.60 61.72
CA THR A 342 20.48 -15.20 60.39
C THR A 342 19.43 -14.47 59.55
N PRO A 343 19.82 -13.39 58.85
CA PRO A 343 18.90 -12.62 58.01
C PRO A 343 18.47 -13.45 56.79
N ASN A 344 17.20 -13.87 56.78
CA ASN A 344 16.56 -14.56 55.66
C ASN A 344 15.04 -14.36 55.74
N ALA A 345 14.34 -14.55 54.62
CA ALA A 345 12.90 -14.31 54.50
C ALA A 345 12.05 -15.06 55.55
N THR A 346 12.45 -16.28 55.96
CA THR A 346 11.70 -17.05 56.97
C THR A 346 11.82 -16.42 58.37
N ASN A 347 13.03 -16.00 58.75
CA ASN A 347 13.23 -15.35 60.04
C ASN A 347 12.70 -13.91 60.05
N GLU A 348 12.71 -13.24 58.90
CA GLU A 348 12.14 -11.90 58.73
C GLU A 348 10.62 -11.91 58.88
N ALA A 349 9.94 -12.83 58.19
CA ALA A 349 8.49 -13.01 58.34
C ALA A 349 8.10 -13.38 59.79
N ALA A 350 8.86 -14.26 60.45
CA ALA A 350 8.61 -14.62 61.84
C ALA A 350 8.85 -13.45 62.82
N PHE A 351 9.77 -12.53 62.48
CA PHE A 351 9.99 -11.32 63.25
C PHE A 351 8.83 -10.33 63.09
N LEU A 352 8.39 -10.07 61.86
CA LEU A 352 7.30 -9.14 61.57
C LEU A 352 5.96 -9.63 62.15
N ASP A 353 5.66 -10.93 62.04
CA ASP A 353 4.46 -11.55 62.62
C ASP A 353 4.42 -11.42 64.16
N GLU A 354 5.57 -11.65 64.82
CA GLU A 354 5.68 -11.48 66.27
C GLU A 354 5.62 -10.01 66.68
N ALA A 355 6.13 -9.09 65.84
CA ALA A 355 6.03 -7.65 66.07
C ALA A 355 4.57 -7.16 66.01
N ALA A 356 3.83 -7.54 64.96
CA ALA A 356 2.40 -7.24 64.81
C ALA A 356 1.56 -7.90 65.93
N THR A 357 1.86 -9.16 66.28
CA THR A 357 1.21 -9.85 67.42
C THR A 357 1.47 -9.12 68.73
N THR A 358 2.72 -8.69 68.96
CA THR A 358 3.09 -7.92 70.16
C THR A 358 2.37 -6.58 70.16
N PHE A 359 2.35 -5.87 69.04
CA PHE A 359 1.65 -4.59 68.87
C PHE A 359 0.15 -4.74 69.23
N SER A 360 -0.55 -5.68 68.61
CA SER A 360 -1.96 -5.95 68.90
C SER A 360 -2.18 -6.34 70.37
N SER A 361 -1.29 -7.12 70.98
CA SER A 361 -1.43 -7.55 72.38
C SER A 361 -1.14 -6.47 73.41
N VAL A 362 -0.24 -5.53 73.10
CA VAL A 362 0.24 -4.47 73.99
C VAL A 362 -0.61 -3.19 73.86
N PHE A 363 -1.18 -2.94 72.68
CA PHE A 363 -1.83 -1.66 72.33
C PHE A 363 -3.32 -1.77 71.93
N SER A 364 -4.00 -2.92 72.13
CA SER A 364 -5.47 -3.01 71.86
C SER A 364 -6.37 -2.75 73.08
N GLY A 365 -7.29 -1.78 72.98
CA GLY A 365 -8.34 -1.49 73.98
C GLY A 365 -8.72 0.01 74.16
N GLU A 366 -9.79 0.32 74.92
CA GLU A 366 -10.26 1.71 75.19
C GLU A 366 -9.45 2.48 76.25
N ASP A 367 -8.56 1.80 76.99
CA ASP A 367 -7.61 2.45 77.90
C ASP A 367 -6.22 2.30 77.30
N ASP A 368 -5.79 3.34 76.59
CA ASP A 368 -4.47 3.58 75.98
C ASP A 368 -3.38 3.77 77.08
N ALA A 369 -3.41 2.91 78.09
CA ALA A 369 -2.51 2.88 79.21
C ALA A 369 -1.44 1.83 78.93
N SER A 370 -0.47 2.22 78.09
CA SER A 370 0.81 1.56 77.83
C SER A 370 1.15 0.49 78.88
N VAL A 371 1.05 -0.79 78.50
CA VAL A 371 1.55 -1.90 79.33
C VAL A 371 3.07 -1.71 79.56
N LEU A 372 3.74 -1.04 78.62
CA LEU A 372 5.13 -0.59 78.70
C LEU A 372 5.29 0.70 79.52
N ALA A 373 4.66 0.79 80.70
CA ALA A 373 4.71 1.96 81.55
C ALA A 373 6.11 2.19 82.19
N ASP A 374 6.98 3.01 81.56
CA ASP A 374 8.05 3.83 82.19
C ASP A 374 9.02 4.45 81.14
N GLY A 375 8.74 5.69 80.74
CA GLY A 375 9.75 6.61 80.20
C GLY A 375 10.18 6.35 78.75
N THR A 376 11.21 7.10 78.32
CA THR A 376 11.67 7.16 76.91
C THR A 376 12.01 5.81 76.29
N ALA A 377 12.33 4.79 77.09
CA ALA A 377 12.61 3.45 76.58
C ALA A 377 11.33 2.71 76.13
N GLY A 378 10.23 2.85 76.86
CA GLY A 378 8.92 2.30 76.46
C GLY A 378 8.39 3.01 75.21
N ASP A 379 8.44 4.35 75.19
CA ASP A 379 8.02 5.16 74.04
C ASP A 379 8.77 4.79 72.76
N ASN A 380 10.06 4.47 72.85
CA ASN A 380 10.86 4.03 71.70
C ASN A 380 10.46 2.65 71.19
N VAL A 381 10.09 1.72 72.07
CA VAL A 381 9.61 0.38 71.67
C VAL A 381 8.25 0.51 70.99
N GLU A 382 7.37 1.34 71.54
CA GLU A 382 6.05 1.65 70.98
C GLU A 382 6.17 2.25 69.58
N ASN A 383 6.92 3.34 69.41
CA ASN A 383 7.09 3.97 68.10
C ASN A 383 7.66 3.00 67.05
N LEU A 384 8.66 2.19 67.42
CA LEU A 384 9.26 1.23 66.49
C LEU A 384 8.30 0.09 66.14
N LEU A 385 7.43 -0.34 67.07
CA LEU A 385 6.40 -1.34 66.81
C LEU A 385 5.30 -0.80 65.91
N THR A 386 4.88 0.46 66.09
CA THR A 386 3.93 1.13 65.20
C THR A 386 4.48 1.20 63.78
N THR A 387 5.72 1.67 63.59
CA THR A 387 6.36 1.70 62.26
C THR A 387 6.49 0.31 61.64
N LEU A 388 6.75 -0.72 62.47
CA LEU A 388 6.84 -2.11 61.99
C LEU A 388 5.49 -2.68 61.55
N ASP A 389 4.41 -2.32 62.24
CA ASP A 389 3.04 -2.74 61.95
C ASP A 389 2.55 -2.08 60.65
N GLU A 390 2.71 -0.75 60.53
CA GLU A 390 2.39 0.02 59.32
C GLU A 390 3.13 -0.53 58.09
N ARG A 391 4.43 -0.83 58.22
CA ARG A 391 5.19 -1.43 57.13
C ARG A 391 4.74 -2.86 56.79
N ASN A 392 4.32 -3.64 57.79
CA ASN A 392 3.82 -4.99 57.54
C ASN A 392 2.48 -4.95 56.78
N GLU A 393 1.58 -4.03 57.15
CA GLU A 393 0.32 -3.78 56.44
C GLU A 393 0.56 -3.36 54.99
N LEU A 394 1.52 -2.45 54.73
CA LEU A 394 1.89 -2.05 53.37
C LEU A 394 2.45 -3.20 52.51
N VAL A 395 3.21 -4.12 53.13
CA VAL A 395 3.76 -5.30 52.44
C VAL A 395 2.65 -6.30 52.13
N ASP A 396 1.71 -6.51 53.06
CA ASP A 396 0.54 -7.36 52.86
C ASP A 396 -0.38 -6.80 51.76
N ASP A 397 -0.63 -5.48 51.75
CA ASP A 397 -1.39 -4.80 50.69
C ASP A 397 -0.74 -4.96 49.30
N ALA A 398 0.60 -4.89 49.22
CA ALA A 398 1.34 -5.11 47.98
C ALA A 398 1.24 -6.58 47.52
N ALA A 399 1.29 -7.54 48.45
CA ALA A 399 1.15 -8.97 48.15
C ALA A 399 -0.28 -9.35 47.74
N ASP A 400 -1.30 -8.81 48.41
CA ASP A 400 -2.71 -9.01 48.06
C ASP A 400 -3.03 -8.38 46.69
N ALA A 401 -2.45 -7.21 46.39
CA ALA A 401 -2.54 -6.60 45.06
C ALA A 401 -1.86 -7.48 43.98
N GLN A 402 -0.72 -8.08 44.29
CA GLN A 402 -0.04 -9.02 43.40
C GLN A 402 -0.87 -10.29 43.16
N ASP A 403 -1.43 -10.91 44.21
CA ASP A 403 -2.29 -12.08 44.10
C ASP A 403 -3.58 -11.77 43.30
N ALA A 404 -4.14 -10.57 43.47
CA ALA A 404 -5.27 -10.09 42.68
C ALA A 404 -4.90 -9.87 41.20
N ILE A 405 -3.70 -9.37 40.89
CA ILE A 405 -3.17 -9.26 39.52
C ILE A 405 -2.97 -10.65 38.92
N GLU A 406 -2.38 -11.60 39.64
CA GLU A 406 -2.17 -12.97 39.15
C GLU A 406 -3.50 -13.71 38.93
N ALA A 407 -4.53 -13.41 39.73
CA ALA A 407 -5.88 -13.90 39.53
C ALA A 407 -6.61 -13.24 38.33
N ALA A 408 -6.28 -11.99 38.00
CA ALA A 408 -6.83 -11.23 36.88
C ALA A 408 -6.07 -11.45 35.55
N ALA A 409 -4.78 -11.77 35.60
CA ALA A 409 -3.89 -11.95 34.46
C ALA A 409 -4.12 -13.30 33.76
N GLY A 410 -5.21 -13.37 32.99
CA GLY A 410 -5.39 -14.32 31.90
C GLY A 410 -4.72 -13.85 30.58
N THR A 411 -5.22 -14.36 29.45
CA THR A 411 -4.70 -14.18 28.06
C THR A 411 -4.60 -12.74 27.53
N GLU A 412 -5.09 -11.74 28.26
CA GLU A 412 -5.29 -10.38 27.75
C GLU A 412 -4.02 -9.50 27.80
N PHE A 413 -3.11 -9.72 28.77
CA PHE A 413 -1.85 -8.94 28.86
C PHE A 413 -0.84 -9.28 27.75
N ALA A 414 -0.79 -10.53 27.30
CA ALA A 414 0.04 -10.94 26.17
C ALA A 414 -0.47 -10.33 24.84
N ALA A 415 -1.79 -10.24 24.68
CA ALA A 415 -2.41 -9.64 23.51
C ALA A 415 -2.12 -8.14 23.39
N TRP A 416 -2.00 -7.41 24.51
CA TRP A 416 -1.61 -6.01 24.52
C TRP A 416 -0.16 -5.78 24.05
N GLN A 417 0.79 -6.62 24.48
CA GLN A 417 2.20 -6.53 24.05
C GLN A 417 2.36 -6.84 22.56
N ASP A 418 1.60 -7.82 22.06
CA ASP A 418 1.55 -8.14 20.63
C ASP A 418 0.92 -6.99 19.82
N ALA A 419 -0.09 -6.31 20.38
CA ALA A 419 -0.74 -5.16 19.74
C ALA A 419 0.18 -3.93 19.65
N GLN A 420 0.95 -3.62 20.70
CA GLN A 420 1.92 -2.52 20.67
C GLN A 420 3.02 -2.75 19.63
N THR A 421 3.53 -3.98 19.53
CA THR A 421 4.52 -4.35 18.50
C THR A 421 3.94 -4.16 17.09
N ALA A 422 2.66 -4.48 16.89
CA ALA A 422 1.99 -4.31 15.60
C ALA A 422 1.70 -2.83 15.24
N VAL A 423 1.63 -1.92 16.22
CA VAL A 423 1.54 -0.47 16.00
C VAL A 423 2.88 0.07 15.51
N ASP A 424 3.97 -0.31 16.17
CA ASP A 424 5.33 0.12 15.80
C ASP A 424 5.69 -0.36 14.38
N ASP A 425 5.37 -1.62 14.04
CA ASP A 425 5.56 -2.18 12.69
C ASP A 425 4.74 -1.45 11.61
N ARG A 426 3.59 -0.85 11.99
CA ARG A 426 2.70 -0.12 11.07
C ARG A 426 3.19 1.29 10.78
N GLU A 427 3.80 1.97 11.74
CA GLU A 427 4.44 3.26 11.49
C GLU A 427 5.58 3.11 10.47
N GLU A 428 6.39 2.05 10.58
CA GLU A 428 7.44 1.73 9.61
C GLU A 428 6.86 1.42 8.22
N LEU A 429 5.73 0.70 8.15
CA LEU A 429 5.05 0.44 6.88
C LEU A 429 4.54 1.73 6.22
N ARG A 430 4.05 2.70 7.00
CA ARG A 430 3.57 3.99 6.50
C ARG A 430 4.70 4.80 5.85
N ASP A 431 5.85 4.87 6.52
CA ASP A 431 7.05 5.54 5.98
C ASP A 431 7.53 4.87 4.68
N ASN A 432 7.46 3.53 4.59
CA ASN A 432 7.80 2.80 3.37
C ASN A 432 6.84 3.10 2.22
N ILE A 433 5.54 3.26 2.49
CA ILE A 433 4.52 3.62 1.50
C ILE A 433 4.75 5.06 0.99
N ASP A 434 5.03 6.01 1.87
CA ASP A 434 5.30 7.40 1.49
C ASP A 434 6.55 7.51 0.58
N ASN A 435 7.60 6.74 0.90
CA ASN A 435 8.79 6.65 0.05
C ASN A 435 8.47 6.04 -1.32
N ALA A 436 7.71 4.93 -1.36
CA ALA A 436 7.30 4.30 -2.61
C ALA A 436 6.46 5.24 -3.50
N GLN A 437 5.60 6.08 -2.91
CA GLN A 437 4.84 7.08 -3.65
C GLN A 437 5.73 8.19 -4.23
N SER A 438 6.77 8.61 -3.49
CA SER A 438 7.76 9.57 -3.98
C SER A 438 8.53 9.01 -5.19
N ASP A 439 8.93 7.74 -5.11
CA ASP A 439 9.60 7.04 -6.21
C ASP A 439 8.67 6.90 -7.44
N LEU A 440 7.38 6.57 -7.23
CA LEU A 440 6.39 6.48 -8.31
C LEU A 440 6.20 7.82 -9.04
N ASN A 441 6.08 8.93 -8.31
CA ASN A 441 5.97 10.27 -8.90
C ASN A 441 7.21 10.64 -9.72
N THR A 442 8.39 10.22 -9.26
CA THR A 442 9.66 10.42 -9.97
C THR A 442 9.68 9.62 -11.29
N LEU A 443 9.19 8.38 -11.25
CA LEU A 443 9.09 7.52 -12.43
C LEU A 443 8.11 8.08 -13.46
N GLN A 444 6.93 8.55 -13.02
CA GLN A 444 5.93 9.19 -13.87
C GLN A 444 6.51 10.40 -14.61
N THR A 445 7.25 11.25 -13.89
CA THR A 445 7.92 12.42 -14.47
C THR A 445 8.96 12.03 -15.51
N ALA A 446 9.69 10.93 -15.27
CA ALA A 446 10.66 10.41 -16.24
C ALA A 446 9.96 9.83 -17.48
N GLN A 447 8.82 9.15 -17.32
CA GLN A 447 8.02 8.63 -18.42
C GLN A 447 7.49 9.77 -19.30
N ASP A 448 6.90 10.81 -18.70
CA ASP A 448 6.41 11.99 -19.44
C ASP A 448 7.54 12.66 -20.25
N ALA A 449 8.76 12.66 -19.71
CA ALA A 449 9.93 13.19 -20.40
C ALA A 449 10.38 12.30 -21.58
N VAL A 450 10.28 10.97 -21.44
CA VAL A 450 10.55 10.02 -22.52
C VAL A 450 9.51 10.16 -23.63
N ASP A 451 8.22 10.23 -23.28
CA ASP A 451 7.14 10.40 -24.26
C ASP A 451 7.31 11.72 -25.02
N THR A 452 7.63 12.80 -24.31
CA THR A 452 7.96 14.09 -24.92
C THR A 452 9.17 13.99 -25.86
N ALA A 453 10.21 13.23 -25.47
CA ALA A 453 11.38 13.03 -26.32
C ALA A 453 11.05 12.20 -27.56
N GLN A 454 10.18 11.21 -27.45
CA GLN A 454 9.71 10.40 -28.57
C GLN A 454 8.88 11.24 -29.55
N THR A 455 7.92 12.02 -29.06
CA THR A 455 7.15 12.95 -29.92
C THR A 455 8.07 13.95 -30.63
N ASN A 456 9.06 14.51 -29.95
CA ASN A 456 10.03 15.41 -30.60
C ASN A 456 10.88 14.69 -31.65
N LEU A 457 11.17 13.40 -31.45
CA LEU A 457 11.90 12.59 -32.43
C LEU A 457 11.03 12.33 -33.66
N ASP A 458 9.77 11.93 -33.46
CA ASP A 458 8.82 11.67 -34.53
C ASP A 458 8.55 12.96 -35.34
N ASP A 459 8.31 14.09 -34.66
CA ASP A 459 8.16 15.41 -35.29
C ASP A 459 9.41 15.80 -36.10
N ALA A 460 10.60 15.52 -35.57
CA ALA A 460 11.86 15.78 -36.28
C ALA A 460 12.04 14.87 -37.49
N GLN A 461 11.59 13.60 -37.43
CA GLN A 461 11.60 12.68 -38.56
C GLN A 461 10.65 13.15 -39.66
N ASP A 462 9.44 13.55 -39.30
CA ASP A 462 8.45 14.12 -40.22
C ASP A 462 8.94 15.41 -40.88
N GLU A 463 9.62 16.28 -40.12
CA GLU A 463 10.15 17.55 -40.63
C GLU A 463 11.38 17.35 -41.54
N LEU A 464 12.17 16.29 -41.30
CA LEU A 464 13.31 15.90 -42.15
C LEU A 464 12.86 15.26 -43.47
N GLY A 465 11.68 14.64 -43.52
CA GLY A 465 11.14 14.02 -44.73
C GLY A 465 11.86 12.74 -45.18
N TYR A 466 12.59 12.10 -44.27
CA TYR A 466 13.26 10.82 -44.48
C TYR A 466 12.62 9.73 -43.60
N THR A 467 12.55 8.51 -44.10
CA THR A 467 12.34 7.33 -43.22
C THR A 467 13.67 7.00 -42.54
N VAL A 468 13.74 7.02 -41.21
CA VAL A 468 14.99 6.75 -40.48
C VAL A 468 15.13 5.26 -40.19
N ASP A 469 16.26 4.66 -40.60
CA ASP A 469 16.57 3.25 -40.35
C ASP A 469 17.91 3.11 -39.61
N VAL A 470 17.91 2.47 -38.44
CA VAL A 470 19.13 2.19 -37.68
C VAL A 470 19.63 0.80 -38.05
N LEU A 471 20.83 0.73 -38.64
CA LEU A 471 21.41 -0.45 -39.27
C LEU A 471 21.82 -1.55 -38.28
N THR A 472 20.88 -2.09 -37.50
CA THR A 472 21.13 -3.03 -36.39
C THR A 472 20.89 -4.50 -36.74
N THR A 473 20.35 -4.78 -37.94
CA THR A 473 20.08 -6.15 -38.42
C THR A 473 20.60 -6.34 -39.86
N ASN A 474 20.83 -7.60 -40.22
CA ASN A 474 21.43 -8.03 -41.50
C ASN A 474 20.40 -8.20 -42.64
N THR A 475 19.34 -7.39 -42.64
CA THR A 475 18.30 -7.37 -43.68
C THR A 475 18.61 -6.35 -44.77
N GLU A 476 18.03 -6.54 -45.97
CA GLU A 476 18.00 -5.50 -47.01
C GLU A 476 17.21 -4.30 -46.47
N ALA A 477 17.89 -3.16 -46.31
CA ALA A 477 17.33 -1.91 -45.81
C ALA A 477 17.04 -0.94 -46.98
N GLY A 478 15.97 -0.16 -46.87
CA GLY A 478 15.56 0.85 -47.85
C GLY A 478 14.14 0.70 -48.37
N THR A 479 13.45 1.83 -48.50
CA THR A 479 12.13 1.99 -49.10
C THR A 479 12.27 2.57 -50.52
N ALA A 480 11.15 2.93 -51.15
CA ALA A 480 11.16 3.65 -52.43
C ALA A 480 11.19 5.18 -52.24
N GLY A 481 11.08 5.66 -51.00
CA GLY A 481 11.15 7.08 -50.63
C GLY A 481 12.57 7.49 -50.27
N ALA A 482 12.73 8.71 -49.74
CA ALA A 482 14.00 9.16 -49.18
C ALA A 482 14.24 8.50 -47.82
N ASP A 483 15.35 7.80 -47.66
CA ASP A 483 15.72 7.11 -46.42
C ASP A 483 16.99 7.70 -45.79
N LEU A 484 17.00 7.77 -44.46
CA LEU A 484 18.17 8.16 -43.66
C LEU A 484 18.65 6.97 -42.83
N PHE A 485 19.73 6.35 -43.27
CA PHE A 485 20.35 5.23 -42.56
C PHE A 485 21.30 5.75 -41.48
N VAL A 486 21.15 5.28 -40.24
CA VAL A 486 21.98 5.71 -39.11
C VAL A 486 22.99 4.62 -38.79
N PHE A 487 24.28 4.98 -38.89
CA PHE A 487 25.38 4.13 -38.43
C PHE A 487 25.57 4.30 -36.92
N ASP A 488 25.44 3.19 -36.21
CA ASP A 488 25.78 3.07 -34.80
C ASP A 488 27.04 2.22 -34.67
N LYS A 489 28.14 2.84 -34.26
CA LYS A 489 29.43 2.15 -34.09
C LYS A 489 29.38 0.92 -33.17
N GLU A 490 28.43 0.83 -32.23
CA GLU A 490 28.32 -0.29 -31.30
C GLU A 490 27.44 -1.41 -31.86
N ASN A 491 26.34 -1.04 -32.52
CA ASN A 491 25.28 -1.97 -32.89
C ASN A 491 25.20 -2.27 -34.39
N THR A 492 25.88 -1.50 -35.24
CA THR A 492 25.84 -1.71 -36.69
C THR A 492 26.61 -2.96 -37.09
N VAL A 493 25.94 -3.76 -37.93
CA VAL A 493 26.41 -5.01 -38.52
C VAL A 493 26.52 -4.87 -40.04
N ASP A 494 27.19 -5.81 -40.70
CA ASP A 494 27.26 -5.81 -42.16
C ASP A 494 25.85 -5.92 -42.77
N SER A 495 25.52 -4.97 -43.64
CA SER A 495 24.18 -4.82 -44.20
C SER A 495 24.24 -4.52 -45.70
N THR A 496 23.18 -4.89 -46.42
CA THR A 496 22.98 -4.50 -47.82
C THR A 496 21.90 -3.44 -47.87
N ILE A 497 22.18 -2.31 -48.51
CA ILE A 497 21.30 -1.15 -48.56
C ILE A 497 20.95 -0.89 -50.02
N THR A 498 19.65 -0.84 -50.31
CA THR A 498 19.17 -0.33 -51.59
C THR A 498 19.20 1.19 -51.50
N PHE A 499 20.24 1.81 -52.03
CA PHE A 499 20.53 3.23 -51.82
C PHE A 499 20.16 4.05 -53.07
N GLY A 500 19.13 4.90 -52.93
CA GLY A 500 18.59 5.79 -53.95
C GLY A 500 19.22 7.18 -53.99
N ASP A 501 18.83 7.97 -54.98
CA ASP A 501 19.36 9.33 -55.22
C ASP A 501 18.99 10.33 -54.11
N ASP A 502 17.90 10.06 -53.39
CA ASP A 502 17.38 10.90 -52.31
C ASP A 502 17.74 10.34 -50.92
N ASP A 503 18.60 9.32 -50.84
CA ASP A 503 18.98 8.67 -49.57
C ASP A 503 20.26 9.26 -48.96
N ALA A 504 20.37 9.08 -47.66
CA ALA A 504 21.52 9.53 -46.87
C ALA A 504 21.94 8.48 -45.83
N ILE A 505 23.24 8.41 -45.52
CA ILE A 505 23.76 7.65 -44.37
C ILE A 505 24.38 8.63 -43.38
N TYR A 506 23.90 8.66 -42.14
CA TYR A 506 24.54 9.39 -41.05
C TYR A 506 25.59 8.50 -40.39
N LEU A 507 26.86 8.81 -40.63
CA LEU A 507 28.00 8.13 -40.00
C LEU A 507 28.35 8.72 -38.63
N GLY A 508 27.98 9.98 -38.38
CA GLY A 508 28.32 10.73 -37.19
C GLY A 508 29.43 11.76 -37.43
N ASN A 509 29.51 12.75 -36.52
CA ASN A 509 30.51 13.81 -36.63
C ASN A 509 31.95 13.27 -36.49
N GLY A 510 32.83 13.72 -37.37
CA GLY A 510 34.26 13.41 -37.32
C GLY A 510 34.72 12.29 -38.24
N TYR A 511 33.80 11.66 -38.98
CA TYR A 511 34.17 10.78 -40.10
C TYR A 511 34.69 11.57 -41.28
N THR A 512 35.67 11.00 -41.97
CA THR A 512 36.14 11.48 -43.27
C THR A 512 36.14 10.35 -44.30
N LEU A 513 35.91 10.66 -45.58
CA LEU A 513 36.17 9.68 -46.64
C LEU A 513 37.69 9.49 -46.77
N GLY A 514 38.15 8.28 -46.48
CA GLY A 514 39.55 7.88 -46.48
C GLY A 514 39.97 7.20 -47.78
N ASP A 515 41.27 6.97 -47.93
CA ASP A 515 41.85 6.13 -48.98
C ASP A 515 42.27 4.80 -48.35
N ALA A 516 41.66 3.69 -48.75
CA ALA A 516 41.94 2.36 -48.18
C ALA A 516 43.40 1.92 -48.38
N GLU A 517 44.11 2.49 -49.36
CA GLU A 517 45.53 2.24 -49.60
C GLU A 517 46.44 3.13 -48.73
N SER A 518 45.87 4.08 -47.98
CA SER A 518 46.58 5.02 -47.09
C SER A 518 45.70 5.49 -45.92
N PRO A 519 45.27 4.57 -45.03
CA PRO A 519 44.41 4.90 -43.89
C PRO A 519 45.12 5.79 -42.87
N ASN A 520 44.32 6.55 -42.13
CA ASN A 520 44.71 7.47 -41.08
C ASN A 520 44.23 6.95 -39.72
N ASP A 521 45.10 6.20 -39.05
CA ASP A 521 44.88 5.62 -37.71
C ASP A 521 44.63 6.65 -36.57
N SER A 522 44.48 7.94 -36.88
CA SER A 522 44.16 9.01 -35.92
C SER A 522 42.82 9.72 -36.20
N ALA A 523 42.08 9.30 -37.23
CA ALA A 523 40.75 9.80 -37.55
C ALA A 523 39.79 8.62 -37.79
N LEU A 524 38.48 8.86 -37.70
CA LEU A 524 37.49 7.88 -38.12
C LEU A 524 37.31 8.00 -39.63
N GLU A 525 37.46 6.90 -40.35
CA GLU A 525 37.35 6.87 -41.79
C GLU A 525 36.21 5.97 -42.29
N ALA A 526 35.70 6.34 -43.46
CA ALA A 526 34.86 5.47 -44.27
C ALA A 526 35.49 5.35 -45.66
N PHE A 527 35.52 4.14 -46.20
CA PHE A 527 36.14 3.82 -47.49
C PHE A 527 35.09 3.30 -48.44
N PHE A 528 34.90 3.96 -49.59
CA PHE A 528 33.95 3.51 -50.60
C PHE A 528 34.70 2.90 -51.80
N ASP A 529 34.37 1.65 -52.11
CA ASP A 529 34.84 0.95 -53.30
C ASP A 529 33.77 1.00 -54.40
N ALA A 530 33.98 1.85 -55.41
CA ALA A 530 33.06 2.03 -56.52
C ALA A 530 32.90 0.79 -57.43
N ASP A 531 33.86 -0.15 -57.42
CA ASP A 531 33.76 -1.37 -58.23
C ASP A 531 32.85 -2.42 -57.57
N THR A 532 32.77 -2.42 -56.24
CA THR A 532 31.98 -3.38 -55.46
C THR A 532 30.71 -2.77 -54.84
N GLY A 533 30.65 -1.45 -54.72
CA GLY A 533 29.59 -0.72 -54.02
C GLY A 533 29.70 -0.81 -52.49
N VAL A 534 30.81 -1.32 -51.96
CA VAL A 534 30.98 -1.51 -50.51
C VAL A 534 31.51 -0.22 -49.87
N LEU A 535 30.81 0.24 -48.84
CA LEU A 535 31.25 1.27 -47.92
C LEU A 535 31.73 0.59 -46.62
N SER A 536 33.05 0.51 -46.44
CA SER A 536 33.66 0.03 -45.20
C SER A 536 33.81 1.17 -44.20
N VAL A 537 33.12 1.09 -43.07
CA VAL A 537 33.11 2.14 -42.04
C VAL A 537 33.89 1.67 -40.81
N GLU A 538 34.87 2.46 -40.38
CA GLU A 538 35.65 2.16 -39.18
C GLU A 538 34.82 2.35 -37.91
N LYS A 539 34.92 1.40 -36.96
CA LYS A 539 34.32 1.58 -35.62
C LYS A 539 35.20 2.41 -34.68
N PHE A 540 36.52 2.41 -34.92
CA PHE A 540 37.51 3.08 -34.07
C PHE A 540 38.63 3.68 -34.92
N ALA A 541 39.09 4.87 -34.54
CA ALA A 541 40.26 5.54 -35.11
C ALA A 541 41.56 4.88 -34.60
N ASP A 542 41.80 3.63 -34.98
CA ASP A 542 43.01 2.88 -34.66
C ASP A 542 43.57 2.04 -35.81
N GLY A 543 42.96 2.13 -37.01
CA GLY A 543 43.35 1.38 -38.19
C GLY A 543 43.15 -0.14 -38.08
N SER A 544 42.32 -0.62 -37.15
CA SER A 544 42.03 -2.05 -36.98
C SER A 544 41.07 -2.60 -38.05
N ASP A 545 41.20 -3.90 -38.34
CA ASP A 545 40.32 -4.68 -39.24
C ASP A 545 38.86 -4.83 -38.72
N SER A 546 38.39 -3.94 -37.84
CA SER A 546 37.06 -3.99 -37.22
C SER A 546 36.04 -3.06 -37.90
N ASN A 547 36.11 -3.02 -39.23
CA ASN A 547 35.18 -2.28 -40.07
C ASN A 547 33.84 -2.99 -40.15
N VAL A 548 32.81 -2.23 -40.45
CA VAL A 548 31.53 -2.76 -40.91
C VAL A 548 31.36 -2.45 -42.38
N ASP A 549 31.01 -3.47 -43.14
CA ASP A 549 30.81 -3.35 -44.57
C ASP A 549 29.33 -3.14 -44.89
N LEU A 550 29.03 -1.96 -45.44
CA LEU A 550 27.70 -1.62 -45.95
C LEU A 550 27.72 -1.73 -47.48
N THR A 551 27.00 -2.71 -48.03
CA THR A 551 26.93 -2.88 -49.50
C THR A 551 25.83 -1.98 -50.06
N LEU A 552 26.21 -0.90 -50.74
CA LEU A 552 25.30 0.07 -51.34
C LEU A 552 25.03 -0.31 -52.80
N THR A 553 23.83 -0.84 -53.09
CA THR A 553 23.53 -1.29 -54.46
C THR A 553 23.15 -0.12 -55.36
N GLY A 554 23.75 -0.04 -56.55
CA GLY A 554 23.42 0.99 -57.55
C GLY A 554 24.20 2.30 -57.41
N VAL A 555 25.06 2.42 -56.41
CA VAL A 555 25.89 3.60 -56.13
C VAL A 555 27.24 3.49 -56.82
N THR A 556 27.68 4.54 -57.50
CA THR A 556 29.00 4.58 -58.18
C THR A 556 29.95 5.60 -57.60
N ASP A 557 29.45 6.55 -56.80
CA ASP A 557 30.24 7.57 -56.14
C ASP A 557 29.47 8.11 -54.92
N VAL A 558 30.20 8.54 -53.89
CA VAL A 558 29.63 9.02 -52.62
C VAL A 558 30.33 10.30 -52.18
N SER A 559 29.60 11.16 -51.50
CA SER A 559 30.12 12.38 -50.89
C SER A 559 29.80 12.37 -49.40
N LEU A 560 30.76 12.76 -48.56
CA LEU A 560 30.59 12.89 -47.11
C LEU A 560 30.78 14.35 -46.74
N ASN A 561 29.76 14.94 -46.09
CA ASN A 561 29.83 16.32 -45.63
C ASN A 561 30.51 16.43 -44.25
N ALA A 562 30.71 17.67 -43.79
CA ALA A 562 31.39 17.95 -42.51
C ALA A 562 30.60 17.48 -41.27
N ASP A 563 29.29 17.26 -41.42
CA ASP A 563 28.39 16.79 -40.38
C ASP A 563 28.29 15.25 -40.36
N GLY A 564 29.08 14.56 -41.20
CA GLY A 564 29.11 13.11 -41.24
C GLY A 564 27.94 12.46 -41.99
N VAL A 565 27.24 13.21 -42.83
CA VAL A 565 26.19 12.68 -43.70
C VAL A 565 26.78 12.31 -45.06
N LEU A 566 26.64 11.05 -45.44
CA LEU A 566 27.04 10.48 -46.71
C LEU A 566 25.84 10.43 -47.67
N THR A 567 26.01 10.94 -48.88
CA THR A 567 25.01 10.92 -49.96
C THR A 567 25.65 10.46 -51.27
N ILE A 568 24.86 10.18 -52.30
CA ILE A 568 25.39 9.99 -53.66
C ILE A 568 26.02 11.32 -54.14
N ALA A 569 27.17 11.23 -54.83
CA ALA A 569 27.96 12.38 -55.29
C ALA A 569 27.62 12.89 -56.70
#